data_AF-A2FLR3-F1
#
_entry.id   AF-A2FLR3-F1
#
_cell.length_a   1.000
_cell.length_b   1.000
_cell.length_c   1.000
_cell.angle_alpha   90.00
_cell.angle_beta   90.00
_cell.angle_gamma   90.00
#
_symmetry.space_group_name_H-M   'P 1'
#
loop_
_entity.id
_entity.type
_entity.pdbx_description
1 polymer ?
#
loop_
_entity_poly.entity_id
_entity_poly.type
_entity_poly.pdbx_seq_one_letter_code
_entity_poly.pdbx_strand_id
1 'polypeptide(L)'
;MEGAFINKEFIQQEGLTLENIIHPYFESSPYYKPERGSKLEISFAQPHGSAVLSAAHLSKPEHKSVSVDQGLVVIDEVLNNEIIAKYIVKDGYILPAPTFYNLIAGRVCSSLNSLQKSIKNVHKVFNWNVKRGFTKRIAYGETETKYEFRASELKDLRSESGDEFRLQSTLLDALLTEIGIPSA
;
A
#
# COMPACT_ATOMS: atom_id res chain seq x y z
N MET A 1 12.27 4.81 7.83
CA MET A 1 10.83 4.85 8.13
C MET A 1 10.72 5.04 9.62
N GLU A 2 10.22 6.19 10.07
CA GLU A 2 9.84 6.35 11.47
C GLU A 2 8.72 5.35 11.76
N GLY A 3 8.97 4.41 12.68
CA GLY A 3 8.04 3.33 13.03
C GLY A 3 6.87 3.84 13.87
N ALA A 4 5.76 3.10 13.88
CA ALA A 4 4.57 3.42 14.65
C ALA A 4 4.90 3.78 16.11
N PHE A 5 4.28 4.85 16.62
CA PHE A 5 4.43 5.26 18.02
C PHE A 5 3.23 4.81 18.85
N ILE A 6 3.45 4.39 20.10
CA ILE A 6 2.39 4.10 21.06
C ILE A 6 2.87 4.43 22.47
N ASN A 7 2.05 5.13 23.25
CA ASN A 7 2.29 5.35 24.67
C ASN A 7 1.32 4.48 25.48
N LYS A 8 1.74 3.25 25.80
CA LYS A 8 0.91 2.27 26.50
C LYS A 8 0.59 2.68 27.94
N GLU A 9 1.52 3.37 28.60
CA GLU A 9 1.34 3.83 29.98
C GLU A 9 0.21 4.85 30.06
N PHE A 10 0.20 5.82 29.13
CA PHE A 10 -0.88 6.80 29.02
C PHE A 10 -2.25 6.12 28.80
N ILE A 11 -2.33 5.19 27.85
CA ILE A 11 -3.58 4.47 27.55
C ILE A 11 -4.07 3.68 28.78
N GLN A 12 -3.16 3.09 29.55
CA GLN A 12 -3.54 2.33 30.76
C GLN A 12 -4.00 3.22 31.92
N GLN A 13 -3.45 4.43 32.04
CA GLN A 13 -3.72 5.34 33.17
C GLN A 13 -4.91 6.26 32.90
N GLU A 14 -4.98 6.85 31.71
CA GLU A 14 -5.98 7.87 31.37
C GLU A 14 -7.04 7.38 30.39
N GLY A 15 -6.76 6.30 29.66
CA GLY A 15 -7.53 5.91 28.48
C GLY A 15 -7.36 6.91 27.33
N LEU A 16 -7.64 6.48 26.11
CA LEU A 16 -7.60 7.31 24.92
C LEU A 16 -9.02 7.74 24.55
N THR A 17 -9.26 9.04 24.57
CA THR A 17 -10.54 9.67 24.25
C THR A 17 -10.35 10.74 23.18
N LEU A 18 -11.44 11.18 22.55
CA LEU A 18 -11.37 12.28 21.57
C LEU A 18 -10.90 13.61 22.17
N GLU A 19 -11.10 13.81 23.47
CA GLU A 19 -10.62 14.99 24.18
C GLU A 19 -9.09 14.99 24.37
N ASN A 20 -8.52 13.84 24.73
CA ASN A 20 -7.11 13.75 25.11
C ASN A 20 -6.16 13.27 23.99
N ILE A 21 -6.71 12.86 22.83
CA ILE A 21 -5.94 12.29 21.73
C ILE A 21 -4.98 13.27 21.07
N ILE A 22 -5.36 14.55 20.94
CA ILE A 22 -4.45 15.59 20.44
C ILE A 22 -3.51 15.99 21.57
N HIS A 23 -4.06 16.61 22.62
CA HIS A 23 -3.31 16.96 23.83
C HIS A 23 -3.84 16.13 25.00
N PRO A 24 -3.01 15.36 25.71
CA PRO A 24 -1.55 15.29 25.62
C PRO A 24 -1.02 14.13 24.75
N TYR A 25 -1.88 13.23 24.24
CA TYR A 25 -1.42 11.96 23.67
C TYR A 25 -0.56 12.14 22.40
N PHE A 26 -1.06 12.81 21.37
CA PHE A 26 -0.33 13.03 20.12
C PHE A 26 0.91 13.92 20.34
N GLU A 27 0.82 14.91 21.24
CA GLU A 27 1.94 15.78 21.58
C GLU A 27 3.12 15.04 22.22
N SER A 28 2.87 13.91 22.89
CA SER A 28 3.92 13.04 23.42
C SER A 28 4.67 12.24 22.34
N SER A 29 4.17 12.25 21.09
CA SER A 29 4.73 11.47 20.00
C SER A 29 5.92 12.18 19.31
N PRO A 30 6.85 11.43 18.70
CA PRO A 30 7.96 12.01 17.95
C PRO A 30 7.51 12.75 16.67
N TYR A 31 6.24 12.59 16.28
CA TYR A 31 5.64 13.24 15.13
C TYR A 31 5.14 14.65 15.44
N TYR A 32 4.99 15.00 16.71
CA TYR A 32 4.57 16.34 17.09
C TYR A 32 5.71 17.35 16.89
N LYS A 33 5.70 17.99 15.73
CA LYS A 33 6.60 19.07 15.35
C LYS A 33 5.79 20.18 14.65
N PRO A 34 4.89 20.85 15.37
CA PRO A 34 3.96 21.79 14.74
C PRO A 34 4.74 22.89 14.02
N GLU A 35 4.48 23.07 12.72
CA GLU A 35 4.97 24.23 12.00
C GLU A 35 4.38 25.51 12.61
N ARG A 36 5.12 26.63 12.56
CA ARG A 36 4.64 27.89 13.15
C ARG A 36 3.33 28.32 12.49
N GLY A 37 2.26 28.37 13.29
CA GLY A 37 0.93 28.75 12.83
C GLY A 37 0.07 27.58 12.32
N SER A 38 0.59 26.35 12.33
CA SER A 38 -0.21 25.15 12.07
C SER A 38 -1.10 24.82 13.27
N LYS A 39 -2.19 24.10 13.02
CA LYS A 39 -3.10 23.57 14.03
C LYS A 39 -3.38 22.10 13.74
N LEU A 40 -3.56 21.32 14.80
CA LEU A 40 -4.00 19.94 14.72
C LEU A 40 -5.51 19.88 14.92
N GLU A 41 -6.21 19.21 14.02
CA GLU A 41 -7.66 19.03 14.08
C GLU A 41 -8.04 17.58 13.82
N ILE A 42 -9.07 17.08 14.50
CA ILE A 42 -9.60 15.74 14.23
C ILE A 42 -10.58 15.84 13.06
N SER A 43 -10.23 15.22 11.94
CA SER A 43 -11.07 15.23 10.74
C SER A 43 -12.05 14.06 10.70
N PHE A 44 -11.71 12.96 11.36
CA PHE A 44 -12.48 11.72 11.37
C PHE A 44 -12.24 10.93 12.65
N ALA A 45 -13.29 10.34 13.21
CA ALA A 45 -13.16 9.30 14.23
C ALA A 45 -14.16 8.18 14.04
N GLN A 46 -13.74 6.96 14.32
CA GLN A 46 -14.57 5.77 14.37
C GLN A 46 -14.19 4.97 15.61
N PRO A 47 -14.88 5.18 16.74
CA PRO A 47 -14.72 4.36 17.93
C PRO A 47 -15.11 2.90 17.65
N HIS A 48 -14.55 1.97 18.42
CA HIS A 48 -14.90 0.56 18.28
C HIS A 48 -16.39 0.33 18.53
N GLY A 49 -17.06 -0.40 17.64
CA GLY A 49 -18.49 -0.72 17.75
C GLY A 49 -19.44 0.48 17.63
N SER A 50 -18.95 1.67 17.26
CA SER A 50 -19.75 2.90 17.14
C SER A 50 -19.83 3.39 15.70
N ALA A 51 -20.83 4.25 15.43
CA ALA A 51 -20.96 4.93 14.15
C ALA A 51 -19.78 5.89 13.91
N VAL A 52 -19.51 6.15 12.63
CA VAL A 52 -18.48 7.10 12.21
C VAL A 52 -18.88 8.52 12.61
N LEU A 53 -17.93 9.23 13.23
CA LEU A 53 -18.03 10.63 13.60
C LEU A 53 -17.25 11.47 12.58
N SER A 54 -17.98 12.32 11.84
CA SER A 54 -17.39 13.30 10.93
C SER A 54 -17.02 14.60 11.67
N ALA A 55 -16.15 15.42 11.08
CA ALA A 55 -15.72 16.73 11.62
C ALA A 55 -16.85 17.58 12.23
N ALA A 56 -18.04 17.60 11.61
CA ALA A 56 -19.19 18.35 12.11
C ALA A 56 -19.77 17.83 13.44
N HIS A 57 -19.58 16.53 13.72
CA HIS A 57 -20.05 15.89 14.96
C HIS A 57 -18.97 15.95 16.05
N LEU A 58 -17.69 15.94 15.68
CA LEU A 58 -16.57 15.94 16.62
C LEU A 58 -16.52 17.19 17.53
N SER A 59 -17.13 18.30 17.10
CA SER A 59 -17.22 19.54 17.89
C SER A 59 -18.29 19.47 19.00
N LYS A 60 -19.20 18.49 18.98
CA LYS A 60 -20.26 18.39 20.00
C LYS A 60 -19.68 17.90 21.32
N PRO A 61 -20.11 18.48 22.46
CA PRO A 61 -19.59 18.11 23.78
C PRO A 61 -19.85 16.65 24.14
N GLU A 62 -20.93 16.07 23.64
CA GLU A 62 -21.32 14.67 23.86
C GLU A 62 -20.30 13.66 23.33
N HIS A 63 -19.49 14.04 22.33
CA HIS A 63 -18.53 13.14 21.70
C HIS A 63 -17.11 13.25 22.28
N LYS A 64 -16.86 14.20 23.19
CA LYS A 64 -15.51 14.42 23.76
C LYS A 64 -15.02 13.27 24.64
N SER A 65 -15.92 12.68 25.43
CA SER A 65 -15.63 11.58 26.36
C SER A 65 -15.64 10.20 25.70
N VAL A 66 -15.84 10.12 24.38
CA VAL A 66 -15.88 8.86 23.66
C VAL A 66 -14.48 8.24 23.63
N SER A 67 -14.36 7.03 24.18
CA SER A 67 -13.12 6.24 24.11
C SER A 67 -12.86 5.78 22.68
N VAL A 68 -11.60 5.94 22.27
CA VAL A 68 -11.08 5.58 20.95
C VAL A 68 -9.86 4.65 21.05
N ASP A 69 -9.69 4.00 22.19
CA ASP A 69 -8.59 3.05 22.49
C ASP A 69 -8.42 1.97 21.43
N GLN A 70 -9.54 1.45 20.92
CA GLN A 70 -9.62 0.40 19.89
C GLN A 70 -10.27 0.94 18.59
N GLY A 71 -10.22 2.25 18.42
CA GLY A 71 -10.84 2.97 17.31
C GLY A 71 -9.83 3.40 16.25
N LEU A 72 -10.37 4.10 15.25
CA LEU A 72 -9.61 4.81 14.23
C LEU A 72 -9.87 6.31 14.37
N VAL A 73 -8.82 7.12 14.43
CA VAL A 73 -8.90 8.57 14.42
C VAL A 73 -7.93 9.12 13.39
N VAL A 74 -8.35 10.14 12.65
CA VAL A 74 -7.50 10.87 11.71
C VAL A 74 -7.31 12.28 12.23
N ILE A 75 -6.04 12.67 12.36
CA ILE A 75 -5.61 13.99 12.79
C ILE A 75 -5.00 14.68 11.57
N ASP A 76 -5.50 15.86 11.25
CA ASP A 76 -5.01 16.70 10.16
C ASP A 76 -4.18 17.84 10.76
N GLU A 77 -3.01 18.10 10.18
CA GLU A 77 -2.22 19.30 10.45
C GLU A 77 -2.53 20.34 9.38
N VAL A 78 -3.13 21.45 9.81
CA VAL A 78 -3.68 22.49 8.94
C VAL A 78 -2.90 23.79 9.10
N LEU A 79 -2.43 24.37 8.00
CA LEU A 79 -1.84 25.71 7.94
C LEU A 79 -2.56 26.50 6.86
N ASN A 80 -3.05 27.71 7.18
CA ASN A 80 -3.76 28.56 6.23
C ASN A 80 -4.92 27.86 5.50
N ASN A 81 -5.65 26.97 6.18
CA ASN A 81 -6.72 26.10 5.65
C ASN A 81 -6.27 25.01 4.67
N GLU A 82 -4.96 24.79 4.50
CA GLU A 82 -4.42 23.67 3.72
C GLU A 82 -3.92 22.56 4.65
N ILE A 83 -4.22 21.31 4.31
CA ILE A 83 -3.76 20.13 5.06
C ILE A 83 -2.33 19.82 4.62
N ILE A 84 -1.35 20.04 5.50
CA ILE A 84 0.06 19.75 5.23
C ILE A 84 0.36 18.28 5.49
N ALA A 85 -0.14 17.76 6.62
CA ALA A 85 0.11 16.41 7.05
C ALA A 85 -1.16 15.74 7.58
N LYS A 86 -1.19 14.42 7.50
CA LYS A 86 -2.25 13.59 8.07
C LYS A 86 -1.60 12.52 8.92
N TYR A 87 -2.19 12.26 10.08
CA TYR A 87 -1.78 11.22 10.99
C TYR A 87 -2.97 10.33 11.29
N ILE A 88 -2.69 9.03 11.41
CA ILE A 88 -3.68 8.01 11.69
C ILE A 88 -3.37 7.46 13.07
N VAL A 89 -4.36 7.51 13.97
CA VAL A 89 -4.33 6.82 15.24
C VAL A 89 -5.23 5.60 15.14
N LYS A 90 -4.66 4.41 15.26
CA LYS A 90 -5.41 3.16 15.20
C LYS A 90 -5.02 2.25 16.35
N ASP A 91 -5.98 1.83 17.16
CA ASP A 91 -5.74 0.95 18.32
C ASP A 91 -4.65 1.52 19.25
N GLY A 92 -4.65 2.85 19.43
CA GLY A 92 -3.62 3.60 20.14
C GLY A 92 -2.32 3.86 19.36
N TYR A 93 -2.07 3.19 18.24
CA TYR A 93 -0.85 3.44 17.45
C TYR A 93 -0.98 4.69 16.58
N ILE A 94 -0.02 5.60 16.70
CA ILE A 94 0.12 6.78 15.85
C ILE A 94 1.02 6.45 14.65
N LEU A 95 0.52 6.75 13.46
CA LEU A 95 1.17 6.51 12.18
C LEU A 95 1.07 7.78 11.31
N PRO A 96 2.16 8.23 10.67
CA PRO A 96 2.06 9.24 9.63
C PRO A 96 1.34 8.62 8.43
N ALA A 97 0.33 9.30 7.90
CA ALA A 97 -0.39 8.84 6.73
C ALA A 97 0.54 8.90 5.51
N PRO A 98 0.73 7.79 4.77
CA PRO A 98 1.53 7.83 3.56
C PRO A 98 0.83 8.70 2.51
N THR A 99 1.59 9.56 1.84
CA THR A 99 1.08 10.24 0.64
C THR A 99 0.77 9.21 -0.44
N PHE A 100 -0.19 9.51 -1.31
CA PHE A 100 -0.55 8.63 -2.43
C PHE A 100 0.66 8.26 -3.30
N TYR A 101 1.56 9.22 -3.51
CA TYR A 101 2.83 9.01 -4.21
C TYR A 101 3.69 7.94 -3.52
N ASN A 102 3.87 8.03 -2.20
CA ASN A 102 4.67 7.05 -1.44
C ASN A 102 4.07 5.64 -1.53
N LEU A 103 2.74 5.53 -1.54
CA LEU A 103 2.04 4.25 -1.64
C LEU A 103 2.26 3.62 -3.03
N ILE A 104 2.09 4.40 -4.11
CA ILE A 104 2.33 3.91 -5.47
C ILE A 104 3.81 3.58 -5.67
N ALA A 105 4.72 4.50 -5.31
CA ALA A 105 6.15 4.31 -5.45
C ALA A 105 6.62 3.05 -4.70
N GLY A 106 6.12 2.82 -3.49
CA GLY A 106 6.41 1.61 -2.73
C GLY A 106 5.96 0.32 -3.45
N ARG A 107 4.75 0.31 -4.02
CA ARG A 107 4.24 -0.82 -4.81
C ARG A 107 5.05 -1.06 -6.07
N VAL A 108 5.34 -0.01 -6.83
CA VAL A 108 6.14 -0.09 -8.08
C VAL A 108 7.54 -0.62 -7.78
N CYS A 109 8.23 -0.07 -6.78
CA CYS A 109 9.54 -0.52 -6.37
C CYS A 109 9.53 -1.99 -5.88
N SER A 110 8.50 -2.40 -5.14
CA SER A 110 8.35 -3.79 -4.70
C SER A 110 8.17 -4.76 -5.88
N SER A 111 7.32 -4.40 -6.85
CA SER A 111 7.11 -5.18 -8.06
C SER A 111 8.39 -5.26 -8.91
N LEU A 112 9.09 -4.15 -9.10
CA LEU A 112 10.37 -4.12 -9.82
C LEU A 112 11.43 -4.97 -9.12
N ASN A 113 11.52 -4.91 -7.80
CA ASN A 113 12.45 -5.74 -7.03
C ASN A 113 12.11 -7.23 -7.16
N SER A 114 10.82 -7.58 -7.15
CA SER A 114 10.37 -8.95 -7.34
C SER A 114 10.70 -9.46 -8.74
N LEU A 115 10.45 -8.64 -9.76
CA LEU A 115 10.80 -8.94 -11.15
C LEU A 115 12.32 -9.10 -11.32
N GLN A 116 13.12 -8.21 -10.73
CA GLN A 116 14.58 -8.30 -10.77
C GLN A 116 15.08 -9.58 -10.08
N LYS A 117 14.49 -9.96 -8.94
CA LYS A 117 14.80 -11.23 -8.26
C LYS A 117 14.43 -12.43 -9.13
N SER A 118 13.26 -12.41 -9.78
CA SER A 118 12.84 -13.46 -10.70
C SER A 118 13.78 -13.58 -11.90
N ILE A 119 14.18 -12.47 -12.54
CA ILE A 119 15.17 -12.48 -13.63
C ILE A 119 16.51 -13.03 -13.15
N LYS A 120 17.00 -12.58 -11.97
CA LYS A 120 18.26 -13.10 -11.40
C LYS A 120 18.17 -14.59 -11.12
N ASN A 121 17.02 -15.09 -10.66
CA ASN A 121 16.81 -16.51 -10.42
C ASN A 121 16.79 -17.30 -11.73
N VAL A 122 16.06 -16.83 -12.75
CA VAL A 122 16.06 -17.44 -14.10
C VAL A 122 17.48 -17.46 -14.68
N HIS A 123 18.23 -16.37 -14.59
CA HIS A 123 19.62 -16.32 -15.10
C HIS A 123 20.55 -17.33 -14.39
N LYS A 124 20.30 -17.65 -13.12
CA LYS A 124 21.04 -18.71 -12.42
C LYS A 124 20.64 -20.12 -12.86
N VAL A 125 19.41 -20.28 -13.35
CA VAL A 125 18.83 -21.57 -13.73
C VAL A 125 19.04 -21.88 -15.22
N PHE A 126 19.39 -20.93 -16.09
CA PHE A 126 19.60 -21.22 -17.52
C PHE A 126 21.02 -20.88 -17.97
N ASN A 127 21.58 -21.73 -18.84
CA ASN A 127 22.86 -21.53 -19.50
C ASN A 127 22.67 -21.51 -21.01
N TRP A 128 23.24 -20.50 -21.68
CA TRP A 128 23.25 -20.41 -23.13
C TRP A 128 24.51 -21.06 -23.68
N ASN A 129 24.35 -21.98 -24.63
CA ASN A 129 25.46 -22.57 -25.38
C ASN A 129 25.17 -22.46 -26.87
N VAL A 130 26.10 -21.88 -27.64
CA VAL A 130 25.94 -21.66 -29.09
C VAL A 130 25.62 -22.94 -29.87
N LYS A 131 26.08 -24.11 -29.40
CA LYS A 131 25.81 -25.41 -30.04
C LYS A 131 24.54 -26.11 -29.54
N ARG A 132 24.05 -25.79 -28.33
CA ARG A 132 22.95 -26.52 -27.66
C ARG A 132 21.71 -25.66 -27.36
N GLY A 133 21.76 -24.35 -27.58
CA GLY A 133 20.68 -23.42 -27.25
C GLY A 133 20.57 -23.10 -25.75
N PHE A 134 19.38 -22.70 -25.30
CA PHE A 134 19.06 -22.46 -23.89
C PHE A 134 18.87 -23.78 -23.15
N THR A 135 19.69 -24.04 -22.13
CA THR A 135 19.62 -25.25 -21.32
C THR A 135 19.42 -24.90 -19.85
N LYS A 136 18.55 -25.63 -19.14
CA LYS A 136 18.42 -25.48 -17.69
C LYS A 136 19.69 -26.02 -17.02
N ARG A 137 20.30 -25.26 -16.09
CA ARG A 137 21.36 -25.72 -15.19
C ARG A 137 20.75 -26.72 -14.22
N ILE A 138 21.13 -27.97 -14.38
CA ILE A 138 20.67 -29.09 -13.56
C ILE A 138 21.59 -29.19 -12.35
N ALA A 139 21.03 -29.38 -11.14
CA ALA A 139 21.82 -29.63 -9.95
C ALA A 139 22.48 -31.02 -10.04
N TYR A 140 23.62 -31.21 -9.37
CA TYR A 140 24.39 -32.46 -9.43
C TYR A 140 23.52 -33.65 -8.98
N GLY A 141 23.11 -34.52 -9.92
CA GLY A 141 22.32 -35.73 -9.64
C GLY A 141 20.91 -35.80 -10.23
N GLU A 142 20.40 -34.75 -10.90
CA GLU A 142 19.12 -34.80 -11.61
C GLU A 142 19.30 -35.17 -13.10
N THR A 143 18.42 -36.02 -13.64
CA THR A 143 18.43 -36.41 -15.06
C THR A 143 17.89 -35.30 -15.96
N GLU A 144 18.59 -35.03 -17.07
CA GLU A 144 18.23 -34.04 -18.09
C GLU A 144 16.75 -34.14 -18.51
N THR A 145 15.90 -33.23 -18.04
CA THR A 145 14.67 -32.91 -18.78
C THR A 145 15.06 -32.00 -19.94
N LYS A 146 15.27 -32.61 -21.11
CA LYS A 146 15.49 -31.91 -22.38
C LYS A 146 14.26 -31.04 -22.69
N TYR A 147 14.34 -29.74 -22.41
CA TYR A 147 13.51 -28.75 -23.08
C TYR A 147 14.29 -28.27 -24.30
N GLU A 148 14.24 -29.05 -25.38
CA GLU A 148 14.73 -28.62 -26.69
C GLU A 148 13.61 -27.89 -27.40
N PHE A 149 13.57 -26.56 -27.30
CA PHE A 149 12.72 -25.78 -28.19
C PHE A 149 13.31 -25.88 -29.59
N ARG A 150 12.65 -26.62 -30.49
CA ARG A 150 13.07 -26.68 -31.90
C ARG A 150 12.78 -25.33 -32.53
N ALA A 151 13.62 -24.88 -33.47
CA ALA A 151 13.40 -23.62 -34.18
C ALA A 151 12.03 -23.56 -34.92
N SER A 152 11.41 -24.71 -35.16
CA SER A 152 10.03 -24.84 -35.65
C SER A 152 8.98 -24.39 -34.63
N GLU A 153 9.19 -24.62 -33.33
CA GLU A 153 8.26 -24.26 -32.24
C GLU A 153 8.34 -22.77 -31.90
N LEU A 154 9.48 -22.12 -32.19
CA LEU A 154 9.64 -20.66 -32.10
C LEU A 154 8.82 -19.88 -33.14
N LYS A 155 8.40 -20.52 -34.25
CA LYS A 155 7.51 -19.89 -35.24
C LYS A 155 6.07 -19.78 -34.72
N ASP A 156 5.63 -20.72 -33.89
CA ASP A 156 4.28 -20.73 -33.31
C ASP A 156 4.12 -19.77 -32.13
N LEU A 157 5.20 -19.27 -31.55
CA LEU A 157 5.12 -18.23 -30.51
C LEU A 157 4.53 -16.92 -31.05
N ARG A 158 4.65 -16.62 -32.34
CA ARG A 158 4.00 -15.43 -32.95
C ARG A 158 2.49 -15.63 -33.17
N SER A 159 2.03 -16.85 -33.43
CA SER A 159 0.60 -17.17 -33.53
C SER A 159 -0.03 -17.25 -32.14
N GLU A 160 0.62 -17.88 -31.16
CA GLU A 160 0.15 -17.94 -29.77
C GLU A 160 0.15 -16.56 -29.09
N SER A 161 1.19 -15.74 -29.30
CA SER A 161 1.19 -14.35 -28.81
C SER A 161 0.09 -13.51 -29.46
N GLY A 162 -0.30 -13.83 -30.70
CA GLY A 162 -1.38 -13.14 -31.41
C GLY A 162 -2.76 -13.44 -30.82
N ASP A 163 -3.02 -14.70 -30.48
CA ASP A 163 -4.30 -15.12 -29.91
C ASP A 163 -4.47 -14.69 -28.46
N GLU A 164 -3.40 -14.76 -27.65
CA GLU A 164 -3.44 -14.26 -26.27
C GLU A 164 -3.56 -12.73 -26.21
N PHE A 165 -2.85 -12.00 -27.10
CA PHE A 165 -3.01 -10.55 -27.24
C PHE A 165 -4.42 -10.16 -27.72
N ARG A 166 -5.01 -10.95 -28.63
CA ARG A 166 -6.41 -10.76 -29.07
C ARG A 166 -7.39 -10.98 -27.94
N LEU A 167 -7.21 -12.03 -27.14
CA LEU A 167 -8.06 -12.29 -25.97
C LEU A 167 -7.94 -11.17 -24.93
N GLN A 168 -6.73 -10.68 -24.67
CA GLN A 168 -6.50 -9.56 -23.77
C GLN A 168 -7.10 -8.25 -24.31
N SER A 169 -6.98 -7.97 -25.61
CA SER A 169 -7.63 -6.82 -26.26
C SER A 169 -9.14 -6.93 -26.16
N THR A 170 -9.71 -8.10 -26.44
CA THR A 170 -11.16 -8.32 -26.41
C THR A 170 -11.73 -8.18 -24.99
N LEU A 171 -11.00 -8.67 -23.98
CA LEU A 171 -11.34 -8.47 -22.57
C LEU A 171 -11.26 -7.00 -22.17
N LEU A 172 -10.22 -6.29 -22.61
CA LEU A 172 -10.05 -4.88 -22.34
C LEU A 172 -11.17 -4.05 -22.99
N ASP A 173 -11.50 -4.31 -24.26
CA ASP A 173 -12.57 -3.62 -24.99
C ASP A 173 -13.95 -3.91 -24.39
N ALA A 174 -14.21 -5.15 -23.94
CA ALA A 174 -15.44 -5.51 -23.24
C ALA A 174 -15.57 -4.73 -21.92
N LEU A 175 -14.50 -4.65 -21.12
CA LEU A 175 -14.48 -3.90 -19.86
C LEU A 175 -14.62 -2.39 -20.07
N LEU A 176 -13.99 -1.84 -21.12
CA LEU A 176 -14.09 -0.43 -21.48
C LEU A 176 -15.50 -0.05 -21.98
N THR A 177 -16.15 -0.96 -22.72
CA THR A 177 -17.54 -0.78 -23.18
C THR A 177 -18.53 -0.83 -22.01
N GLU A 178 -18.32 -1.71 -21.03
CA GLU A 178 -19.16 -1.84 -19.84
C GLU A 178 -19.13 -0.58 -18.95
N ILE A 179 -18.02 0.16 -18.94
CA ILE A 179 -17.89 1.47 -18.27
C ILE A 179 -18.28 2.67 -19.16
N GLY A 180 -18.82 2.43 -20.35
CA GLY A 180 -19.39 3.46 -21.24
C GLY A 180 -18.38 4.24 -22.08
N ILE A 181 -17.14 3.73 -22.24
CA ILE A 181 -16.14 4.33 -23.14
C ILE A 181 -16.13 3.53 -24.45
N PRO A 182 -16.54 4.12 -25.59
CA PRO A 182 -16.54 3.39 -26.86
C PRO A 182 -15.10 3.07 -27.29
N SER A 183 -14.82 1.79 -27.54
CA SER A 183 -13.58 1.32 -28.17
C SER A 183 -13.60 1.62 -29.67
N ALA A 184 -12.49 2.10 -30.23
CA ALA A 184 -12.33 2.44 -31.65
C ALA A 184 -12.03 1.21 -32.53
#